data_AF-A0A1I4ZBJ9-F1
#
_entry.id   AF-A0A1I4ZBJ9-F1
#
_cell.length_a   1.000
_cell.length_b   1.000
_cell.length_c   1.000
_cell.angle_alpha   90.00
_cell.angle_beta   90.00
_cell.angle_gamma   90.00
#
_symmetry.space_group_name_H-M   'P 1'
#
loop_
_entity.id
_entity.type
_entity.pdbx_description
1 polymer ?
#
loop_
_entity_poly.entity_id
_entity_poly.type
_entity_poly.pdbx_seq_one_letter_code
_entity_poly.pdbx_strand_id
1 'polypeptide(L)'
;MSEITRVLKTFIGYLKRPDLYPELGRKIIKNTVNRGNAFKGKEKTHSWAAGKAVSQKEAVSKLFGREIDAFRTDYAEVLQTAAQKEKDCPVKMGGPGALELLYYACEFADAKNVVETGVAYGWSSLASLLSLAKRDGTLYSSDMPYLAQDGDQYVGYVVPENLKKSWKLFRFADKESLPKIFADNAVFDVLHYDSDKSYNGRIWAYDELYKHLKKGGVFISDDIGDNSAYQDFCEKYSIETTVVEYEGKYIGVFVK
;
A
#
# COMPACT_ATOMS: atom_id res chain seq x y z
N MET A 1 -27.33 -5.98 -3.74
CA MET A 1 -27.01 -7.35 -4.18
C MET A 1 -27.21 -8.27 -2.98
N SER A 2 -27.91 -9.41 -3.10
CA SER A 2 -28.07 -10.32 -1.96
C SER A 2 -26.73 -10.98 -1.61
N GLU A 3 -26.54 -11.33 -0.33
CA GLU A 3 -25.31 -11.95 0.15
C GLU A 3 -25.02 -13.29 -0.56
N ILE A 4 -26.07 -14.05 -0.87
CA ILE A 4 -25.99 -15.30 -1.63
C ILE A 4 -25.41 -15.05 -3.03
N THR A 5 -25.87 -14.00 -3.73
CA THR A 5 -25.36 -13.65 -5.06
C THR A 5 -23.87 -13.23 -5.00
N ARG A 6 -23.46 -12.50 -3.95
CA ARG A 6 -22.05 -12.14 -3.74
C ARG A 6 -21.16 -13.37 -3.52
N VAL A 7 -21.61 -14.31 -2.70
CA VAL A 7 -20.88 -15.57 -2.42
C VAL A 7 -20.77 -16.40 -3.70
N LEU A 8 -21.85 -16.55 -4.46
CA LEU A 8 -21.83 -17.30 -5.72
C LEU A 8 -20.90 -16.65 -6.75
N LYS A 9 -20.93 -15.31 -6.91
CA LYS A 9 -19.99 -14.58 -7.78
C LYS A 9 -18.54 -14.83 -7.38
N THR A 10 -18.24 -14.75 -6.08
CA THR A 10 -16.90 -15.01 -5.53
C THR A 10 -16.45 -16.42 -5.85
N PHE A 11 -17.32 -17.42 -5.65
CA PHE A 11 -17.04 -18.82 -5.94
C PHE A 11 -16.75 -19.06 -7.43
N ILE A 12 -17.59 -18.53 -8.32
CA ILE A 12 -17.35 -18.57 -9.77
C ILE A 12 -16.05 -17.85 -10.15
N GLY A 13 -15.72 -16.74 -9.49
CA GLY A 13 -14.48 -16.00 -9.68
C GLY A 13 -13.25 -16.86 -9.38
N TYR A 14 -13.25 -17.60 -8.27
CA TYR A 14 -12.18 -18.56 -7.97
C TYR A 14 -12.15 -19.70 -9.00
N LEU A 15 -13.30 -20.26 -9.44
CA LEU A 15 -13.32 -21.31 -10.47
C LEU A 15 -12.63 -20.88 -11.78
N LYS A 16 -12.74 -19.60 -12.15
CA LYS A 16 -12.08 -19.03 -13.34
C LYS A 16 -10.58 -18.72 -13.14
N ARG A 17 -10.09 -18.74 -11.91
CA ARG A 17 -8.73 -18.33 -11.52
C ARG A 17 -8.09 -19.36 -10.58
N PRO A 18 -7.71 -20.55 -11.10
CA PRO A 18 -7.11 -21.62 -10.30
C PRO A 18 -5.77 -21.21 -9.67
N ASP A 19 -5.09 -20.21 -10.24
CA ASP A 19 -3.90 -19.56 -9.69
C ASP A 19 -4.13 -18.94 -8.29
N LEU A 20 -5.39 -18.65 -7.93
CA LEU A 20 -5.76 -18.06 -6.64
C LEU A 20 -6.19 -19.11 -5.58
N TYR A 21 -6.19 -20.40 -5.90
CA TYR A 21 -6.57 -21.47 -4.95
C TYR A 21 -5.71 -21.53 -3.69
N PRO A 22 -4.37 -21.34 -3.76
CA PRO A 22 -3.55 -21.27 -2.56
C PRO A 22 -4.04 -20.17 -1.61
N GLU A 23 -4.42 -19.01 -2.15
CA GLU A 23 -4.93 -17.90 -1.36
C GLU A 23 -6.33 -18.17 -0.78
N LEU A 24 -7.21 -18.85 -1.53
CA LEU A 24 -8.50 -19.30 -1.01
C LEU A 24 -8.32 -20.18 0.24
N GLY A 25 -7.40 -21.15 0.19
CA GLY A 25 -7.06 -22.00 1.33
C GLY A 25 -6.57 -21.19 2.54
N ARG A 26 -5.69 -20.22 2.32
CA ARG A 26 -5.19 -19.31 3.38
C ARG A 26 -6.33 -18.47 3.99
N LYS A 27 -7.24 -17.95 3.16
CA LYS A 27 -8.42 -17.21 3.64
C LYS A 27 -9.33 -18.06 4.51
N ILE A 28 -9.55 -19.33 4.14
CA ILE A 28 -10.34 -20.26 4.95
C ILE A 28 -9.68 -20.43 6.32
N ILE A 29 -8.38 -20.76 6.37
CA ILE A 29 -7.64 -20.94 7.64
C ILE A 29 -7.65 -19.65 8.48
N LYS A 30 -7.43 -18.49 7.85
CA LYS A 30 -7.48 -17.17 8.49
C LYS A 30 -8.85 -16.93 9.14
N ASN A 31 -9.92 -17.24 8.42
CA ASN A 31 -11.29 -17.00 8.87
C ASN A 31 -11.86 -18.09 9.78
N THR A 32 -11.19 -19.24 9.96
CA THR A 32 -11.64 -20.32 10.87
C THR A 32 -10.77 -20.43 12.11
N VAL A 33 -9.44 -20.49 11.95
CA VAL A 33 -8.49 -20.77 13.03
C VAL A 33 -7.91 -19.48 13.63
N ASN A 34 -7.65 -18.46 12.81
CA ASN A 34 -6.90 -17.25 13.20
C ASN A 34 -7.76 -15.98 13.24
N ARG A 35 -9.04 -16.06 13.62
CA ARG A 35 -10.00 -14.93 13.56
C ARG A 35 -9.55 -13.68 14.33
N GLY A 36 -8.87 -13.82 15.47
CA GLY A 36 -8.42 -12.69 16.30
C GLY A 36 -7.17 -11.97 15.76
N ASN A 37 -6.53 -12.51 14.71
CA ASN A 37 -5.21 -12.06 14.30
C ASN A 37 -5.21 -10.68 13.61
N ALA A 38 -6.37 -10.21 13.13
CA ALA A 38 -6.51 -8.87 12.56
C ALA A 38 -6.43 -7.75 13.63
N PHE A 39 -6.74 -8.06 14.89
CA PHE A 39 -6.81 -7.10 16.00
C PHE A 39 -5.79 -7.37 17.11
N LYS A 40 -4.83 -8.27 16.84
CA LYS A 40 -3.81 -8.66 17.81
C LYS A 40 -3.05 -7.42 18.29
N GLY A 41 -3.11 -7.14 19.60
CA GLY A 41 -2.40 -6.00 20.20
C GLY A 41 -2.93 -4.62 19.80
N LYS A 42 -4.14 -4.52 19.23
CA LYS A 42 -4.71 -3.28 18.69
C LYS A 42 -4.70 -2.11 19.68
N GLU A 43 -5.28 -2.28 20.87
CA GLU A 43 -5.41 -1.17 21.85
C GLU A 43 -4.04 -0.61 22.26
N LYS A 44 -3.11 -1.50 22.64
CA LYS A 44 -1.74 -1.11 23.00
C LYS A 44 -1.03 -0.40 21.84
N THR A 45 -1.16 -0.93 20.62
CA THR A 45 -0.51 -0.36 19.43
C THR A 45 -1.11 0.98 19.07
N HIS A 46 -2.42 1.14 19.20
CA HIS A 46 -3.09 2.41 19.00
C HIS A 46 -2.59 3.47 19.99
N SER A 47 -2.50 3.14 21.28
CA SER A 47 -1.93 4.06 22.28
C SER A 47 -0.46 4.38 21.99
N TRP A 48 0.33 3.40 21.55
CA TRP A 48 1.72 3.60 21.14
C TRP A 48 1.84 4.53 19.92
N ALA A 49 1.01 4.33 18.89
CA ALA A 49 0.99 5.13 17.68
C ALA A 49 0.55 6.57 18.01
N ALA A 50 -0.57 6.73 18.73
CA ALA A 50 -1.09 8.01 19.16
C ALA A 50 -0.08 8.82 19.99
N GLY A 51 0.64 8.16 20.91
CA GLY A 51 1.64 8.82 21.77
C GLY A 51 2.91 9.27 21.05
N LYS A 52 3.10 8.87 19.79
CA LYS A 52 4.29 9.21 18.97
C LYS A 52 3.95 9.93 17.67
N ALA A 53 2.65 10.07 17.37
CA ALA A 53 2.22 10.54 16.07
C ALA A 53 2.60 12.00 15.85
N VAL A 54 3.08 12.28 14.64
CA VAL A 54 3.35 13.62 14.15
C VAL A 54 2.50 13.89 12.92
N SER A 55 2.41 15.17 12.53
CA SER A 55 1.73 15.54 11.28
C SER A 55 2.52 15.05 10.06
N GLN A 56 1.84 14.89 8.93
CA GLN A 56 2.48 14.58 7.65
C GLN A 56 3.56 15.62 7.28
N LYS A 57 3.28 16.92 7.52
CA LYS A 57 4.22 18.02 7.28
C LYS A 57 5.51 17.86 8.10
N GLU A 58 5.35 17.57 9.40
CA GLU A 58 6.49 17.36 10.29
C GLU A 58 7.32 16.14 9.88
N ALA A 59 6.67 15.02 9.53
CA ALA A 59 7.36 13.82 9.09
C ALA A 59 8.15 14.04 7.80
N VAL A 60 7.58 14.70 6.80
CA VAL A 60 8.26 15.04 5.54
C VAL A 60 9.45 15.97 5.78
N SER A 61 9.30 16.98 6.62
CA SER A 61 10.40 17.88 6.97
C SER A 61 11.53 17.15 7.72
N LYS A 62 11.19 16.37 8.76
CA LYS A 62 12.15 15.68 9.62
C LYS A 62 12.88 14.55 8.91
N LEU A 63 12.19 13.73 8.12
CA LEU A 63 12.78 12.55 7.47
C LEU A 63 13.43 12.90 6.14
N PHE A 64 12.83 13.81 5.37
CA PHE A 64 13.22 14.03 3.98
C PHE A 64 13.88 15.40 3.75
N GLY A 65 13.84 16.31 4.74
CA GLY A 65 14.39 17.66 4.58
C GLY A 65 13.66 18.47 3.50
N ARG A 66 12.36 18.21 3.30
CA ARG A 66 11.54 18.84 2.26
C ARG A 66 10.37 19.60 2.86
N GLU A 67 9.93 20.64 2.17
CA GLU A 67 8.66 21.31 2.44
C GLU A 67 7.53 20.61 1.67
N ILE A 68 6.39 20.43 2.34
CA ILE A 68 5.28 19.62 1.80
C ILE A 68 4.40 20.40 0.81
N ASP A 69 4.37 21.73 0.95
CA ASP A 69 3.29 22.60 0.46
C ASP A 69 3.19 22.65 -1.09
N ALA A 70 4.29 22.46 -1.81
CA ALA A 70 4.32 22.57 -3.27
C ALA A 70 3.53 21.45 -4.00
N PHE A 71 3.44 20.25 -3.42
CA PHE A 71 2.89 19.08 -4.11
C PHE A 71 1.46 19.30 -4.63
N ARG A 72 0.57 19.82 -3.79
CA ARG A 72 -0.84 20.01 -4.16
C ARG A 72 -1.01 21.13 -5.19
N THR A 73 -0.13 22.12 -5.20
CA THR A 73 -0.13 23.21 -6.18
C THR A 73 0.43 22.74 -7.52
N ASP A 74 1.61 22.09 -7.51
CA ASP A 74 2.31 21.63 -8.71
C ASP A 74 1.51 20.57 -9.48
N TYR A 75 0.74 19.75 -8.75
CA TYR A 75 -0.06 18.66 -9.31
C TYR A 75 -1.57 18.91 -9.22
N ALA A 76 -2.01 20.16 -9.05
CA ALA A 76 -3.42 20.50 -8.84
C ALA A 76 -4.35 19.93 -9.93
N GLU A 77 -3.98 20.08 -11.21
CA GLU A 77 -4.77 19.64 -12.36
C GLU A 77 -4.97 18.12 -12.39
N VAL A 78 -3.88 17.36 -12.22
CA VAL A 78 -3.93 15.90 -12.22
C VAL A 78 -4.70 15.36 -11.01
N LEU A 79 -4.55 15.99 -9.84
CA LEU A 79 -5.29 15.62 -8.63
C LEU A 79 -6.79 15.93 -8.76
N GLN A 80 -7.16 17.05 -9.37
CA GLN A 80 -8.56 17.39 -9.64
C GLN A 80 -9.19 16.38 -10.62
N THR A 81 -8.45 16.01 -11.68
CA THR A 81 -8.89 15.01 -12.66
C THR A 81 -9.07 13.64 -12.01
N ALA A 82 -8.11 13.22 -11.18
CA ALA A 82 -8.17 11.99 -10.41
C ALA A 82 -9.39 11.97 -9.47
N ALA A 83 -9.66 13.07 -8.77
CA ALA A 83 -10.83 13.18 -7.89
C ALA A 83 -12.16 13.12 -8.65
N GLN A 84 -12.22 13.71 -9.85
CA GLN A 84 -13.41 13.61 -10.70
C GLN A 84 -13.62 12.18 -11.20
N LYS A 85 -12.55 11.51 -11.65
CA LYS A 85 -12.59 10.09 -12.02
C LYS A 85 -13.08 9.21 -10.87
N GLU A 86 -12.60 9.40 -9.65
CA GLU A 86 -13.11 8.66 -8.49
C GLU A 86 -14.62 8.84 -8.33
N LYS A 87 -15.12 10.09 -8.41
CA LYS A 87 -16.56 10.39 -8.27
C LYS A 87 -17.41 9.73 -9.36
N ASP A 88 -16.90 9.69 -10.59
CA ASP A 88 -17.61 9.11 -11.74
C ASP A 88 -17.54 7.58 -11.77
N CYS A 89 -16.71 6.96 -10.91
CA CYS A 89 -16.56 5.52 -10.87
C CYS A 89 -17.81 4.86 -10.26
N PRO A 90 -18.43 3.86 -10.93
CA PRO A 90 -19.65 3.22 -10.45
C PRO A 90 -19.43 2.26 -9.27
N VAL A 91 -18.17 2.00 -8.89
CA VAL A 91 -17.80 1.16 -7.75
C VAL A 91 -17.07 1.99 -6.73
N LYS A 92 -17.27 1.71 -5.44
CA LYS A 92 -16.50 2.33 -4.35
C LYS A 92 -15.26 1.50 -4.02
N MET A 93 -14.09 2.13 -4.02
CA MET A 93 -12.80 1.54 -3.62
C MET A 93 -12.09 2.43 -2.59
N GLY A 94 -10.88 2.02 -2.19
CA GLY A 94 -10.01 2.81 -1.30
C GLY A 94 -9.63 4.15 -1.91
N GLY A 95 -9.90 5.23 -1.15
CA GLY A 95 -9.70 6.62 -1.56
C GLY A 95 -8.26 7.12 -1.39
N PRO A 96 -8.04 8.44 -1.38
CA PRO A 96 -6.71 9.00 -1.21
C PRO A 96 -6.13 8.71 0.17
N GLY A 97 -4.83 8.42 0.22
CA GLY A 97 -4.04 8.36 1.45
C GLY A 97 -3.14 9.58 1.60
N ALA A 98 -2.07 9.45 2.38
CA ALA A 98 -1.06 10.48 2.62
C ALA A 98 -0.15 10.70 1.39
N LEU A 99 -0.70 11.23 0.29
CA LEU A 99 -0.04 11.32 -1.03
C LEU A 99 1.31 12.02 -1.00
N GLU A 100 1.41 13.12 -0.26
CA GLU A 100 2.63 13.90 -0.13
C GLU A 100 3.74 13.10 0.54
N LEU A 101 3.40 12.25 1.52
CA LEU A 101 4.37 11.42 2.20
C LEU A 101 5.00 10.42 1.22
N LEU A 102 4.18 9.80 0.37
CA LEU A 102 4.62 8.87 -0.67
C LEU A 102 5.46 9.56 -1.75
N TYR A 103 4.99 10.71 -2.24
CA TYR A 103 5.69 11.49 -3.24
C TYR A 103 7.06 11.95 -2.73
N TYR A 104 7.13 12.55 -1.54
CA TYR A 104 8.41 13.04 -0.99
C TYR A 104 9.33 11.92 -0.53
N ALA A 105 8.82 10.74 -0.15
CA ALA A 105 9.66 9.57 0.04
C ALA A 105 10.37 9.17 -1.26
N CYS A 106 9.65 9.23 -2.40
CA CYS A 106 10.24 8.98 -3.71
C CYS A 106 11.23 10.07 -4.13
N GLU A 107 10.93 11.36 -3.88
CA GLU A 107 11.87 12.47 -4.15
C GLU A 107 13.11 12.43 -3.27
N PHE A 108 12.99 12.02 -2.01
CA PHE A 108 14.10 11.87 -1.08
C PHE A 108 15.07 10.75 -1.51
N ALA A 109 14.52 9.60 -1.87
CA ALA A 109 15.32 8.42 -2.20
C ALA A 109 15.92 8.43 -3.61
N ASP A 110 15.63 9.49 -4.40
CA ASP A 110 15.82 9.55 -5.85
C ASP A 110 15.32 8.26 -6.54
N ALA A 111 14.11 7.85 -6.16
CA ALA A 111 13.62 6.50 -6.36
C ALA A 111 13.51 6.10 -7.85
N LYS A 112 14.13 5.01 -8.25
CA LYS A 112 13.95 4.41 -9.58
C LYS A 112 13.10 3.14 -9.53
N ASN A 113 13.09 2.43 -8.40
CA ASN A 113 12.30 1.23 -8.21
C ASN A 113 11.50 1.35 -6.91
N VAL A 114 10.18 1.36 -7.04
CA VAL A 114 9.25 1.40 -5.90
C VAL A 114 8.37 0.17 -5.96
N VAL A 115 8.12 -0.48 -4.82
CA VAL A 115 7.06 -1.49 -4.72
C VAL A 115 5.97 -1.04 -3.77
N GLU A 116 4.73 -1.20 -4.19
CA GLU A 116 3.55 -1.00 -3.36
C GLU A 116 2.66 -2.25 -3.32
N THR A 117 1.87 -2.39 -2.26
CA THR A 117 0.87 -3.45 -2.13
C THR A 117 -0.48 -2.86 -1.75
N GLY A 118 -1.54 -3.19 -2.49
CA GLY A 118 -2.85 -2.56 -2.36
C GLY A 118 -2.93 -1.27 -3.17
N VAL A 119 -3.68 -1.29 -4.28
CA VAL A 119 -3.75 -0.18 -5.25
C VAL A 119 -5.09 0.51 -5.18
N ALA A 120 -6.19 -0.26 -5.14
CA ALA A 120 -7.55 0.27 -5.20
C ALA A 120 -7.71 1.28 -6.38
N TYR A 121 -8.20 2.49 -6.13
CA TYR A 121 -8.32 3.51 -7.18
C TYR A 121 -6.97 3.93 -7.79
N GLY A 122 -5.86 3.73 -7.09
CA GLY A 122 -4.50 4.07 -7.54
C GLY A 122 -4.01 5.44 -7.08
N TRP A 123 -4.49 5.95 -5.96
CA TRP A 123 -4.05 7.24 -5.42
C TRP A 123 -2.60 7.22 -4.93
N SER A 124 -2.18 6.16 -4.22
CA SER A 124 -0.78 5.94 -3.84
C SER A 124 0.10 5.76 -5.07
N SER A 125 -0.39 5.00 -6.04
CA SER A 125 0.29 4.77 -7.33
C SER A 125 0.50 6.08 -8.07
N LEU A 126 -0.53 6.93 -8.13
CA LEU A 126 -0.45 8.26 -8.75
C LEU A 126 0.64 9.10 -8.08
N ALA A 127 0.63 9.22 -6.76
CA ALA A 127 1.64 10.01 -6.03
C ALA A 127 3.07 9.52 -6.30
N SER A 128 3.29 8.20 -6.27
CA SER A 128 4.60 7.60 -6.55
C SER A 128 5.01 7.82 -8.01
N LEU A 129 4.10 7.62 -8.97
CA LEU A 129 4.37 7.76 -10.40
C LEU A 129 4.68 9.20 -10.83
N LEU A 130 4.06 10.21 -10.18
CA LEU A 130 4.37 11.62 -10.43
C LEU A 130 5.84 11.96 -10.12
N SER A 131 6.43 11.30 -9.12
CA SER A 131 7.87 11.39 -8.83
C SER A 131 8.70 10.55 -9.80
N LEU A 132 8.35 9.27 -9.98
CA LEU A 132 9.12 8.32 -10.77
C LEU A 132 9.27 8.70 -12.25
N ALA A 133 8.22 9.30 -12.83
CA ALA A 133 8.22 9.71 -14.23
C ALA A 133 9.29 10.75 -14.59
N LYS A 134 9.85 11.46 -13.59
CA LYS A 134 10.94 12.43 -13.79
C LYS A 134 12.29 11.78 -14.06
N ARG A 135 12.44 10.49 -13.72
CA ARG A 135 13.73 9.78 -13.72
C ARG A 135 13.66 8.38 -14.35
N ASP A 136 12.68 8.16 -15.23
CA ASP A 136 12.39 6.88 -15.89
C ASP A 136 12.29 5.71 -14.89
N GLY A 137 11.75 6.00 -13.70
CA GLY A 137 11.53 5.00 -12.66
C GLY A 137 10.38 4.05 -13.00
N THR A 138 10.32 2.95 -12.26
CA THR A 138 9.27 1.92 -12.34
C THR A 138 8.61 1.72 -10.98
N LEU A 139 7.28 1.81 -10.97
CA LEU A 139 6.44 1.35 -9.88
C LEU A 139 6.04 -0.11 -10.13
N TYR A 140 6.18 -0.95 -9.11
CA TYR A 140 5.74 -2.33 -9.10
C TYR A 140 4.62 -2.45 -8.07
N SER A 141 3.40 -2.80 -8.50
CA SER A 141 2.27 -2.87 -7.57
C SER A 141 1.68 -4.27 -7.53
N SER A 142 1.32 -4.74 -6.33
CA SER A 142 0.43 -5.87 -6.16
C SER A 142 -0.97 -5.40 -5.80
N ASP A 143 -2.00 -6.01 -6.39
CA ASP A 143 -3.38 -5.83 -5.94
C ASP A 143 -4.21 -7.06 -6.31
N MET A 144 -4.94 -7.57 -5.32
CA MET A 144 -5.68 -8.81 -5.45
C MET A 144 -6.93 -8.60 -6.33
N PRO A 145 -7.22 -9.51 -7.29
CA PRO A 145 -8.43 -9.43 -8.11
C PRO A 145 -9.73 -9.29 -7.30
N TYR A 146 -10.59 -8.38 -7.72
CA TYR A 146 -11.89 -8.14 -7.08
C TYR A 146 -12.93 -9.19 -7.53
N LEU A 147 -12.76 -10.45 -7.13
CA LEU A 147 -13.54 -11.59 -7.67
C LEU A 147 -15.08 -11.46 -7.57
N ALA A 148 -15.57 -10.70 -6.60
CA ALA A 148 -17.01 -10.56 -6.30
C ALA A 148 -17.64 -9.27 -6.85
N GLN A 149 -16.80 -8.31 -7.23
CA GLN A 149 -17.20 -6.96 -7.61
C GLN A 149 -16.69 -6.74 -9.03
N ASP A 150 -17.46 -6.08 -9.90
CA ASP A 150 -17.00 -5.72 -11.26
C ASP A 150 -15.97 -4.56 -11.20
N GLY A 151 -15.16 -4.56 -10.13
CA GLY A 151 -14.18 -3.58 -9.69
C GLY A 151 -12.81 -3.75 -10.34
N ASP A 152 -12.48 -4.94 -10.85
CA ASP A 152 -11.13 -5.26 -11.34
C ASP A 152 -10.63 -4.27 -12.41
N GLN A 153 -11.55 -3.82 -13.28
CA GLN A 153 -11.29 -2.84 -14.34
C GLN A 153 -11.02 -1.40 -13.82
N TYR A 154 -11.37 -1.12 -12.56
CA TYR A 154 -11.20 0.19 -11.92
C TYR A 154 -9.98 0.24 -11.00
N VAL A 155 -9.14 -0.79 -11.01
CA VAL A 155 -7.85 -0.70 -10.30
C VAL A 155 -6.92 0.26 -11.03
N GLY A 156 -6.39 1.23 -10.30
CA GLY A 156 -5.58 2.28 -10.92
C GLY A 156 -6.37 3.28 -11.76
N TYR A 157 -7.70 3.34 -11.58
CA TYR A 157 -8.58 4.15 -12.42
C TYR A 157 -8.21 5.64 -12.45
N VAL A 158 -7.71 6.18 -11.34
CA VAL A 158 -7.32 7.59 -11.23
C VAL A 158 -5.95 7.89 -11.82
N VAL A 159 -5.15 6.86 -12.14
CA VAL A 159 -3.82 7.01 -12.73
C VAL A 159 -3.94 7.40 -14.21
N PRO A 160 -3.36 8.55 -14.65
CA PRO A 160 -3.31 8.95 -16.05
C PRO A 160 -2.51 7.98 -16.93
N GLU A 161 -2.95 7.77 -18.17
CA GLU A 161 -2.33 6.84 -19.13
C GLU A 161 -0.84 7.15 -19.40
N ASN A 162 -0.47 8.43 -19.46
CA ASN A 162 0.92 8.85 -19.69
C ASN A 162 1.88 8.43 -18.56
N LEU A 163 1.38 8.17 -17.35
CA LEU A 163 2.17 7.67 -16.22
C LEU A 163 2.26 6.14 -16.19
N LYS A 164 1.31 5.43 -16.81
CA LYS A 164 1.25 3.96 -16.79
C LYS A 164 2.43 3.29 -17.50
N LYS A 165 3.15 4.02 -18.37
CA LYS A 165 4.40 3.53 -19.00
C LYS A 165 5.48 3.13 -17.97
N SER A 166 5.43 3.74 -16.78
CA SER A 166 6.35 3.51 -15.67
C SER A 166 5.76 2.57 -14.62
N TRP A 167 4.73 1.78 -14.97
CA TRP A 167 3.97 1.00 -14.01
C TRP A 167 3.82 -0.47 -14.42
N LYS A 168 4.14 -1.38 -13.50
CA LYS A 168 3.92 -2.81 -13.61
C LYS A 168 2.93 -3.27 -12.52
N LEU A 169 1.74 -3.70 -12.92
CA LEU A 169 0.68 -4.14 -12.01
C LEU A 169 0.52 -5.68 -12.02
N PHE A 170 0.72 -6.29 -10.86
CA PHE A 170 0.61 -7.73 -10.63
C PHE A 170 -0.73 -8.08 -9.97
N ARG A 171 -1.63 -8.71 -10.74
CA ARG A 171 -3.01 -9.06 -10.33
C ARG A 171 -3.09 -10.39 -9.55
N PHE A 172 -2.38 -10.48 -8.44
CA PHE A 172 -2.41 -11.61 -7.48
C PHE A 172 -2.32 -11.12 -6.04
N ALA A 173 -2.60 -12.00 -5.07
CA ALA A 173 -2.32 -11.71 -3.66
C ALA A 173 -0.80 -11.58 -3.40
N ASP A 174 -0.41 -10.92 -2.32
CA ASP A 174 1.00 -10.54 -2.09
C ASP A 174 1.95 -11.74 -2.04
N LYS A 175 1.49 -12.87 -1.50
CA LYS A 175 2.29 -14.11 -1.45
C LYS A 175 2.65 -14.65 -2.82
N GLU A 176 1.88 -14.31 -3.84
CA GLU A 176 2.13 -14.66 -5.22
C GLU A 176 2.73 -13.51 -6.02
N SER A 177 2.41 -12.26 -5.69
CA SER A 177 2.89 -11.06 -6.40
C SER A 177 4.30 -10.65 -6.00
N LEU A 178 4.61 -10.59 -4.69
CA LEU A 178 5.91 -10.13 -4.20
C LEU A 178 7.07 -10.98 -4.75
N PRO A 179 7.03 -12.33 -4.75
CA PRO A 179 8.11 -13.11 -5.36
C PRO A 179 8.30 -12.84 -6.86
N LYS A 180 7.23 -12.54 -7.61
CA LYS A 180 7.32 -12.19 -9.03
C LYS A 180 7.93 -10.81 -9.23
N ILE A 181 7.53 -9.85 -8.39
CA ILE A 181 8.11 -8.50 -8.37
C ILE A 181 9.61 -8.58 -8.07
N PHE A 182 10.00 -9.37 -7.07
CA PHE A 182 11.41 -9.51 -6.67
C PHE A 182 12.27 -10.24 -7.71
N ALA A 183 11.67 -11.12 -8.51
CA ALA A 183 12.33 -11.76 -9.64
C ALA A 183 12.59 -10.77 -10.80
N ASP A 184 11.71 -9.76 -10.98
CA ASP A 184 11.86 -8.71 -11.99
C ASP A 184 12.83 -7.61 -11.51
N ASN A 185 12.78 -7.26 -10.22
CA ASN A 185 13.71 -6.33 -9.59
C ASN A 185 14.00 -6.70 -8.13
N ALA A 186 15.28 -6.87 -7.77
CA ALA A 186 15.66 -7.38 -6.46
C ALA A 186 15.84 -6.31 -5.37
N VAL A 187 16.00 -5.03 -5.74
CA VAL A 187 16.34 -3.95 -4.79
C VAL A 187 15.48 -2.72 -5.04
N PHE A 188 14.84 -2.20 -4.00
CA PHE A 188 13.91 -1.08 -4.08
C PHE A 188 14.39 0.11 -3.26
N ASP A 189 14.01 1.29 -3.72
CA ASP A 189 14.31 2.58 -3.10
C ASP A 189 13.22 2.97 -2.09
N VAL A 190 11.96 2.64 -2.41
CA VAL A 190 10.80 2.89 -1.55
C VAL A 190 9.89 1.65 -1.55
N LEU A 191 9.34 1.34 -0.38
CA LEU A 191 8.35 0.29 -0.17
C LEU A 191 7.11 0.89 0.47
N HIS A 192 5.93 0.59 -0.05
CA HIS A 192 4.66 1.01 0.52
C HIS A 192 3.72 -0.18 0.73
N TYR A 193 3.30 -0.40 1.97
CA TYR A 193 2.41 -1.50 2.32
C TYR A 193 1.01 -1.04 2.73
N ASP A 194 -0.02 -1.44 1.99
CA ASP A 194 -1.44 -1.15 2.27
C ASP A 194 -2.39 -2.34 1.96
N SER A 195 -1.92 -3.58 2.01
CA SER A 195 -2.70 -4.76 1.57
C SER A 195 -3.37 -5.55 2.71
N ASP A 196 -2.82 -6.72 3.10
CA ASP A 196 -3.41 -7.59 4.10
C ASP A 196 -3.36 -6.94 5.50
N LYS A 197 -4.53 -6.78 6.10
CA LYS A 197 -4.70 -6.21 7.44
C LYS A 197 -4.51 -7.25 8.56
N SER A 198 -4.17 -8.51 8.24
CA SER A 198 -3.86 -9.52 9.26
C SER A 198 -2.46 -9.37 9.82
N TYR A 199 -2.29 -9.63 11.12
CA TYR A 199 -0.98 -9.58 11.76
C TYR A 199 0.05 -10.50 11.07
N ASN A 200 -0.29 -11.77 10.82
CA ASN A 200 0.65 -12.71 10.17
C ASN A 200 0.96 -12.32 8.73
N GLY A 201 -0.02 -11.78 7.99
CA GLY A 201 0.19 -11.30 6.63
C GLY A 201 1.18 -10.15 6.60
N ARG A 202 0.97 -9.16 7.49
CA ARG A 202 1.87 -8.02 7.68
C ARG A 202 3.27 -8.44 8.06
N ILE A 203 3.44 -9.26 9.11
CA ILE A 203 4.79 -9.72 9.54
C ILE A 203 5.53 -10.41 8.40
N TRP A 204 4.85 -11.32 7.67
CA TRP A 204 5.46 -11.98 6.53
C TRP A 204 5.86 -10.98 5.43
N ALA A 205 4.95 -10.08 5.04
CA ALA A 205 5.21 -9.12 3.98
C ALA A 205 6.30 -8.13 4.38
N TYR A 206 6.31 -7.64 5.62
CA TYR A 206 7.35 -6.75 6.14
C TYR A 206 8.72 -7.42 6.13
N ASP A 207 8.81 -8.68 6.60
CA ASP A 207 10.07 -9.44 6.57
C ASP A 207 10.57 -9.64 5.12
N GLU A 208 9.69 -9.90 4.15
CA GLU A 208 10.07 -10.05 2.75
C GLU A 208 10.48 -8.71 2.12
N LEU A 209 9.63 -7.68 2.23
CA LEU A 209 9.88 -6.35 1.70
C LEU A 209 11.18 -5.76 2.26
N TYR A 210 11.41 -5.86 3.57
CA TYR A 210 12.59 -5.28 4.22
C TYR A 210 13.91 -5.86 3.72
N LYS A 211 13.94 -7.15 3.31
CA LYS A 211 15.14 -7.76 2.68
C LYS A 211 15.50 -7.09 1.36
N HIS A 212 14.51 -6.60 0.63
CA HIS A 212 14.67 -5.98 -0.68
C HIS A 212 14.78 -4.44 -0.62
N LEU A 213 14.65 -3.82 0.56
CA LEU A 213 14.92 -2.39 0.74
C LEU A 213 16.42 -2.10 0.73
N LYS A 214 16.87 -1.16 -0.10
CA LYS A 214 18.26 -0.67 -0.06
C LYS A 214 18.55 0.09 1.25
N LYS A 215 19.82 0.19 1.62
CA LYS A 215 20.26 1.15 2.64
C LYS A 215 20.00 2.58 2.14
N GLY A 216 19.46 3.44 3.00
CA GLY A 216 18.94 4.77 2.68
C GLY A 216 17.57 4.75 2.01
N GLY A 217 16.96 3.58 1.81
CA GLY A 217 15.62 3.46 1.24
C GLY A 217 14.52 3.70 2.28
N VAL A 218 13.31 4.03 1.81
CA VAL A 218 12.17 4.37 2.67
C VAL A 218 11.19 3.22 2.75
N PHE A 219 10.73 2.90 3.95
CA PHE A 219 9.64 1.95 4.19
C PHE A 219 8.43 2.69 4.72
N ILE A 220 7.25 2.44 4.14
CA ILE A 220 5.98 3.04 4.54
C ILE A 220 4.95 1.92 4.71
N SER A 221 4.18 1.94 5.80
CA SER A 221 3.03 1.07 5.99
C SER A 221 1.82 1.85 6.46
N ASP A 222 0.68 1.64 5.81
CA ASP A 222 -0.60 2.19 6.24
C ASP A 222 -1.27 1.32 7.32
N ASP A 223 -2.19 1.95 8.04
CA ASP A 223 -3.05 1.32 9.05
C ASP A 223 -2.27 0.56 10.14
N ILE A 224 -1.14 1.13 10.60
CA ILE A 224 -0.29 0.50 11.64
C ILE A 224 -1.00 0.38 12.99
N GLY A 225 -2.10 1.12 13.19
CA GLY A 225 -2.93 1.07 14.39
C GLY A 225 -3.90 -0.11 14.44
N ASP A 226 -4.09 -0.87 13.36
CA ASP A 226 -5.07 -1.97 13.34
C ASP A 226 -4.64 -3.17 14.23
N ASN A 227 -3.34 -3.41 14.34
CA ASN A 227 -2.73 -4.47 15.14
C ASN A 227 -1.24 -4.19 15.36
N SER A 228 -0.60 -4.97 16.23
CA SER A 228 0.80 -4.77 16.63
C SER A 228 1.85 -5.18 15.60
N ALA A 229 1.49 -5.60 14.38
CA ALA A 229 2.46 -6.17 13.45
C ALA A 229 3.60 -5.20 13.09
N TYR A 230 3.27 -3.94 12.81
CA TYR A 230 4.27 -2.93 12.47
C TYR A 230 5.16 -2.60 13.67
N GLN A 231 4.55 -2.41 14.85
CA GLN A 231 5.27 -2.16 16.09
C GLN A 231 6.24 -3.32 16.41
N ASP A 232 5.73 -4.56 16.43
CA ASP A 232 6.53 -5.75 16.72
C ASP A 232 7.67 -5.93 15.70
N PHE A 233 7.42 -5.61 14.42
CA PHE A 233 8.44 -5.63 13.37
C PHE A 233 9.55 -4.59 13.63
N CYS A 234 9.20 -3.33 13.92
CA CYS A 234 10.18 -2.31 14.25
C CYS A 234 10.98 -2.67 15.52
N GLU A 235 10.32 -3.20 16.56
CA GLU A 235 10.98 -3.65 17.79
C GLU A 235 11.96 -4.82 17.53
N LYS A 236 11.53 -5.83 16.75
CA LYS A 236 12.36 -6.99 16.37
C LYS A 236 13.66 -6.59 15.68
N TYR A 237 13.62 -5.59 14.80
CA TYR A 237 14.78 -5.12 14.04
C TYR A 237 15.43 -3.87 14.64
N SER A 238 15.00 -3.42 15.82
CA SER A 238 15.50 -2.18 16.46
C SER A 238 15.44 -0.96 15.53
N ILE A 239 14.36 -0.84 14.75
CA ILE A 239 14.14 0.25 13.80
C ILE A 239 13.54 1.44 14.52
N GLU A 240 14.20 2.59 14.40
CA GLU A 240 13.61 3.87 14.77
C GLU A 240 12.62 4.31 13.68
N THR A 241 11.35 4.42 14.05
CA THR A 241 10.25 4.77 13.13
C THR A 241 9.64 6.11 13.53
N THR A 242 9.19 6.85 12.53
CA THR A 242 8.23 7.95 12.72
C THR A 242 6.82 7.40 12.50
N VAL A 243 5.87 7.87 13.31
CA VAL A 243 4.44 7.57 13.16
C VAL A 243 3.75 8.84 12.68
N VAL A 244 2.99 8.76 11.60
CA VAL A 244 2.25 9.88 11.03
C VAL A 244 0.77 9.66 11.30
N GLU A 245 0.09 10.66 11.88
CA GLU A 245 -1.37 10.67 11.92
C GLU A 245 -1.90 11.30 10.63
N TYR A 246 -2.85 10.61 9.99
CA TYR A 246 -3.55 11.10 8.81
C TYR A 246 -5.01 10.60 8.85
N GLU A 247 -5.96 11.55 8.85
CA GLU A 247 -7.41 11.26 8.86
C GLU A 247 -7.86 10.27 9.96
N GLY A 248 -7.28 10.38 11.16
CA GLY A 248 -7.59 9.52 12.31
C GLY A 248 -7.03 8.10 12.21
N LYS A 249 -6.14 7.85 11.23
CA LYS A 249 -5.35 6.63 11.07
C LYS A 249 -3.88 6.91 11.27
N TYR A 250 -3.10 5.85 11.43
CA TYR A 250 -1.66 5.93 11.64
C TYR A 250 -0.90 5.23 10.51
N ILE A 251 0.16 5.91 10.05
CA ILE A 251 1.08 5.45 9.01
C ILE A 251 2.46 5.35 9.63
N GLY A 252 3.13 4.22 9.44
CA GLY A 252 4.51 4.02 9.89
C GLY A 252 5.48 4.34 8.77
N VAL A 253 6.52 5.10 9.07
CA VAL A 253 7.58 5.41 8.10
C VAL A 253 8.97 5.41 8.74
N PHE A 254 9.94 4.79 8.05
CA PHE A 254 11.35 4.83 8.45
C PHE A 254 12.27 4.79 7.23
N VAL A 255 13.53 5.20 7.44
CA VAL A 255 14.63 5.05 6.49
C VAL A 255 15.54 3.93 6.98
N LYS A 256 15.90 2.97 6.11
CA LYS A 256 16.77 1.83 6.44
C LYS A 256 18.25 2.21 6.40
#